data_AF-A0AA39UNL9-F1
#
_entry.id   AF-A0AA39UNL9-F1
#
_cell.length_a   1.000
_cell.length_b   1.000
_cell.length_c   1.000
_cell.angle_alpha   90.00
_cell.angle_beta   90.00
_cell.angle_gamma   90.00
#
_symmetry.space_group_name_H-M   'P 1'
#
loop_
_entity.id
_entity.type
_entity.pdbx_description
1 polymer ?
#
loop_
_entity_poly.entity_id
_entity_poly.type
_entity_poly.pdbx_seq_one_letter_code
_entity_poly.pdbx_strand_id
1 'polypeptide(L)'
;MYRSGRNHQHHLSHQSRQLTQPSRPPTPSRSHHSHSQKKIFPILNLPMELFLMIIAYAASPVFDSEDITVVRPSYSAAIALARVSYLMYQHTMPYLLHTVVLNSEVDLGLFARTIRYQHQRQVPRRLRLDYPSLVRRFWCSESYEAIIDRNEYIDYSSLYQVISRAESIGMPFYGTHLLYNGLASDGANPDNDWKCRRVAFEGRFIRWKPITSSYEGATFLKKITHLSMWVPYHNLASISPQEYPVAAWVKDIPFHIMTNLRHFSFPLLMDRRRHEGLRKIGYLTMAVYQAPHGQAFNPVTFKDWATSAEFQKYGRQVKLQKMPQLSSSDAGDWTAGYVLDETERVWKEVDQMLERRR
;
A
#
# COMPACT_ATOMS: atom_id res chain seq x y z
N MET A 1 20.51 35.76 -52.98
CA MET A 1 21.98 35.92 -52.89
C MET A 1 22.56 34.62 -52.31
N TYR A 2 23.58 34.05 -52.98
CA TYR A 2 24.37 32.83 -52.71
C TYR A 2 23.64 31.47 -52.76
N ARG A 3 23.65 30.75 -53.91
CA ARG A 3 24.67 29.78 -54.46
C ARG A 3 24.83 28.53 -53.57
N SER A 4 24.31 27.36 -53.95
CA SER A 4 24.78 26.39 -54.98
C SER A 4 25.97 25.54 -54.53
N GLY A 5 25.80 24.21 -54.55
CA GLY A 5 26.88 23.24 -54.37
C GLY A 5 26.41 21.79 -54.54
N ARG A 6 26.30 21.33 -55.79
CA ARG A 6 26.32 19.92 -56.20
C ARG A 6 27.75 19.35 -56.09
N ASN A 7 27.84 18.02 -56.00
CA ASN A 7 28.89 17.09 -56.51
C ASN A 7 29.18 16.02 -55.45
N HIS A 8 29.52 14.76 -55.75
CA HIS A 8 29.57 13.96 -56.96
C HIS A 8 29.56 12.48 -56.50
N GLN A 9 28.99 11.60 -57.32
CA GLN A 9 29.19 10.16 -57.24
C GLN A 9 30.63 9.83 -57.66
N HIS A 10 31.29 8.92 -56.93
CA HIS A 10 32.44 8.17 -57.45
C HIS A 10 32.23 6.68 -57.19
N HIS A 11 31.99 5.96 -58.28
CA HIS A 11 32.25 4.53 -58.43
C HIS A 11 33.76 4.30 -58.41
N LEU A 12 34.24 3.33 -57.63
CA LEU A 12 35.50 2.63 -57.91
C LEU A 12 35.39 1.14 -57.56
N SER A 13 36.14 0.40 -58.35
CA SER A 13 36.02 -1.01 -58.70
C SER A 13 36.82 -1.93 -57.78
N HIS A 14 36.47 -3.23 -57.86
CA HIS A 14 37.19 -4.40 -57.35
C HIS A 14 38.72 -4.29 -57.23
N GLN A 15 39.26 -4.86 -56.15
CA GLN A 15 40.49 -5.67 -56.23
C GLN A 15 40.51 -6.77 -55.16
N SER A 16 40.59 -8.01 -55.66
CA SER A 16 40.79 -9.24 -54.93
C SER A 16 42.21 -9.32 -54.37
N ARG A 17 42.37 -9.67 -53.10
CA ARG A 17 43.67 -10.07 -52.54
C ARG A 17 43.48 -11.30 -51.66
N GLN A 18 43.92 -12.45 -52.18
CA GLN A 18 44.10 -13.68 -51.41
C GLN A 18 45.25 -13.48 -50.42
N LEU A 19 45.00 -13.80 -49.14
CA LEU A 19 46.02 -13.98 -48.12
C LEU A 19 45.76 -15.33 -47.45
N THR A 20 46.65 -16.26 -47.75
CA THR A 20 46.90 -17.54 -47.11
C THR A 20 47.24 -17.33 -45.62
N GLN A 21 46.61 -18.10 -44.73
CA GLN A 21 47.05 -18.25 -43.33
C GLN A 21 46.53 -19.59 -42.73
N PRO A 22 47.16 -20.10 -41.64
CA PRO A 22 47.74 -21.44 -41.62
C PRO A 22 46.93 -22.45 -40.80
N SER A 23 47.34 -23.71 -40.92
CA SER A 23 46.90 -24.90 -40.17
C SER A 23 46.66 -24.66 -38.67
N ARG A 24 45.42 -24.93 -38.24
CA ARG A 24 45.00 -24.99 -36.82
C ARG A 24 45.65 -26.18 -36.10
N PRO A 25 46.15 -26.02 -34.86
CA PRO A 25 46.52 -27.16 -34.01
C PRO A 25 45.27 -27.89 -33.49
N PRO A 26 45.37 -29.19 -33.16
CA PRO A 26 44.24 -29.99 -32.71
C PRO A 26 43.75 -29.53 -31.32
N THR A 27 42.43 -29.46 -31.18
CA THR A 27 41.74 -29.11 -29.94
C THR A 27 41.94 -30.21 -28.90
N PRO A 28 42.27 -29.91 -27.63
CA PRO A 28 42.29 -30.92 -26.59
C PRO A 28 40.87 -31.43 -26.33
N SER A 29 40.72 -32.75 -26.34
CA SER A 29 39.49 -33.47 -26.04
C SER A 29 38.95 -33.06 -24.67
N ARG A 30 37.76 -32.43 -24.66
CA ARG A 30 37.01 -32.14 -23.43
C ARG A 30 36.66 -33.45 -22.75
N SER A 31 37.10 -33.60 -21.51
CA SER A 31 36.66 -34.63 -20.59
C SER A 31 35.13 -34.60 -20.47
N HIS A 32 34.51 -35.77 -20.62
CA HIS A 32 33.11 -35.98 -20.27
C HIS A 32 32.93 -35.77 -18.77
N HIS A 33 32.60 -34.55 -18.35
CA HIS A 33 32.00 -34.34 -17.05
C HIS A 33 30.64 -35.03 -17.06
N SER A 34 30.52 -36.12 -16.29
CA SER A 34 29.25 -36.71 -15.93
C SER A 34 28.40 -35.62 -15.30
N HIS A 35 27.39 -35.16 -16.04
CA HIS A 35 26.36 -34.29 -15.47
C HIS A 35 25.66 -35.10 -14.37
N SER A 36 26.05 -34.85 -13.12
CA SER A 36 25.18 -35.10 -11.97
C SER A 36 23.89 -34.34 -12.27
N GLN A 37 22.86 -35.04 -12.74
CA GLN A 37 21.53 -34.47 -12.92
C GLN A 37 21.08 -33.99 -11.55
N LYS A 38 21.17 -32.68 -11.31
CA LYS A 38 20.52 -32.05 -10.17
C LYS A 38 19.05 -32.48 -10.24
N LYS A 39 18.59 -33.21 -9.24
CA LYS A 39 17.16 -33.55 -9.11
C LYS A 39 16.41 -32.21 -9.01
N ILE A 40 15.80 -31.79 -10.11
CA ILE A 40 14.98 -30.58 -10.15
C ILE A 40 13.68 -30.95 -9.43
N PHE A 41 13.34 -30.19 -8.39
CA PHE A 41 12.06 -30.34 -7.71
C PHE A 41 10.93 -29.97 -8.69
N PRO A 42 10.04 -30.91 -9.06
CA PRO A 42 9.02 -30.65 -10.07
C PRO A 42 7.82 -29.95 -9.41
N ILE A 43 7.94 -28.65 -9.19
CA ILE A 43 6.91 -27.84 -8.49
C ILE A 43 5.52 -27.95 -9.15
N LEU A 44 5.48 -28.18 -10.46
CA LEU A 44 4.24 -28.33 -11.24
C LEU A 44 3.56 -29.71 -11.06
N ASN A 45 4.25 -30.68 -10.45
CA ASN A 45 3.69 -32.00 -10.16
C ASN A 45 3.06 -32.06 -8.76
N LEU A 46 3.08 -30.95 -8.01
CA LEU A 46 2.39 -30.88 -6.72
C LEU A 46 0.87 -30.79 -6.93
N PRO A 47 0.07 -31.29 -5.97
CA PRO A 47 -1.35 -30.94 -5.87
C PRO A 47 -1.53 -29.42 -5.97
N MET A 48 -2.58 -29.00 -6.68
CA MET A 48 -2.83 -27.58 -6.96
C MET A 48 -2.95 -26.76 -5.68
N GLU A 49 -3.55 -27.33 -4.63
CA GLU A 49 -3.70 -26.71 -3.32
C GLU A 49 -2.35 -26.38 -2.69
N LEU A 50 -1.41 -27.33 -2.73
CA LEU A 50 -0.05 -27.14 -2.20
C LEU A 50 0.73 -26.13 -3.05
N PHE A 51 0.59 -26.20 -4.37
CA PHE A 51 1.20 -25.24 -5.28
C PHE A 51 0.73 -23.79 -4.99
N LEU A 52 -0.59 -23.58 -4.86
CA LEU A 52 -1.16 -22.28 -4.53
C LEU A 52 -0.78 -21.83 -3.11
N MET A 53 -0.70 -22.73 -2.14
CA MET A 53 -0.20 -22.41 -0.80
C MET A 53 1.25 -21.92 -0.82
N ILE A 54 2.13 -22.57 -1.59
CA ILE A 54 3.53 -22.14 -1.74
C ILE A 54 3.58 -20.73 -2.33
N ILE A 55 2.78 -20.48 -3.37
CA ILE A 55 2.69 -19.16 -3.99
C ILE A 55 2.17 -18.11 -3.00
N ALA A 56 1.08 -18.41 -2.28
CA ALA A 56 0.50 -17.50 -1.30
C ALA A 56 1.50 -17.15 -0.19
N TYR A 57 2.26 -18.15 0.27
CA TYR A 57 3.32 -17.95 1.25
C TYR A 57 4.46 -17.09 0.69
N ALA A 58 4.91 -17.36 -0.54
CA ALA A 58 5.97 -16.58 -1.20
C ALA A 58 5.56 -15.13 -1.54
N ALA A 59 4.26 -14.88 -1.72
CA ALA A 59 3.69 -13.57 -1.99
C ALA A 59 3.34 -12.79 -0.72
N SER A 60 3.33 -13.44 0.44
CA SER A 60 3.11 -12.76 1.72
C SER A 60 4.31 -11.86 2.02
N PRO A 61 4.09 -10.58 2.35
CA PRO A 61 5.18 -9.66 2.62
C PRO A 61 5.99 -10.15 3.82
N VAL A 62 7.29 -10.38 3.60
CA VAL A 62 8.22 -10.67 4.71
C VAL A 62 8.77 -9.33 5.20
N PHE A 63 8.64 -9.09 6.49
CA PHE A 63 9.22 -7.94 7.17
C PHE A 63 10.49 -8.40 7.86
N ASP A 64 11.61 -7.80 7.49
CA ASP A 64 12.88 -8.08 8.17
C ASP A 64 12.81 -7.49 9.59
N SER A 65 12.86 -8.36 10.58
CA SER A 65 12.76 -7.97 11.99
C SER A 65 14.09 -7.51 12.58
N GLU A 66 15.19 -7.73 11.88
CA GLU A 66 16.53 -7.43 12.38
C GLU A 66 16.88 -5.94 12.25
N ASP A 67 16.35 -5.26 11.23
CA ASP A 67 16.52 -3.82 11.07
C ASP A 67 15.30 -3.05 11.60
N ILE A 68 15.39 -2.67 12.88
CA ILE A 68 14.36 -1.92 13.63
C ILE A 68 14.01 -0.58 12.94
N THR A 69 14.84 -0.11 11.99
CA THR A 69 14.74 1.23 11.41
C THR A 69 13.91 1.30 10.12
N VAL A 70 13.65 0.19 9.44
CA VAL A 70 12.97 0.19 8.13
C VAL A 70 12.07 -1.04 7.94
N VAL A 71 10.75 -0.87 8.10
CA VAL A 71 9.75 -1.89 7.73
C VAL A 71 9.53 -1.88 6.22
N ARG A 72 10.33 -2.63 5.47
CA ARG A 72 10.11 -2.86 4.04
C ARG A 72 9.59 -4.27 3.78
N PRO A 73 8.39 -4.42 3.18
CA PRO A 73 7.94 -5.73 2.74
C PRO A 73 8.84 -6.21 1.61
N SER A 74 9.41 -7.39 1.76
CA SER A 74 10.13 -8.07 0.69
C SER A 74 9.19 -8.99 -0.07
N TYR A 75 9.12 -8.80 -1.39
CA TYR A 75 8.37 -9.65 -2.33
C TYR A 75 9.31 -10.46 -3.24
N SER A 76 10.58 -10.60 -2.88
CA SER A 76 11.63 -11.17 -3.74
C SER A 76 11.30 -12.61 -4.18
N ALA A 77 10.73 -13.42 -3.29
CA ALA A 77 10.35 -14.81 -3.58
C ALA A 77 9.23 -14.87 -4.63
N ALA A 78 8.11 -14.15 -4.44
CA ALA A 78 7.05 -14.07 -5.44
C ALA A 78 7.52 -13.49 -6.78
N ILE A 79 8.36 -12.45 -6.76
CA ILE A 79 8.93 -11.90 -8.00
C ILE A 79 9.79 -12.95 -8.72
N ALA A 80 10.60 -13.72 -7.98
CA ALA A 80 11.39 -14.80 -8.56
C ALA A 80 10.48 -15.87 -9.18
N LEU A 81 9.42 -16.30 -8.48
CA LEU A 81 8.44 -17.27 -8.99
C LEU A 81 7.76 -16.77 -10.27
N ALA A 82 7.28 -15.52 -10.27
CA ALA A 82 6.61 -14.91 -11.42
C ALA A 82 7.50 -14.83 -12.67
N ARG A 83 8.83 -14.89 -12.52
CA ARG A 83 9.81 -14.86 -13.63
C ARG A 83 10.16 -16.24 -14.18
N VAL A 84 9.76 -17.33 -13.54
CA VAL A 84 10.11 -18.70 -13.97
C VAL A 84 9.41 -19.07 -15.28
N SER A 85 8.11 -18.82 -15.39
CA SER A 85 7.33 -19.12 -16.60
C SER A 85 6.06 -18.28 -16.64
N TYR A 86 5.38 -18.27 -17.79
CA TYR A 86 4.09 -17.60 -17.91
C TYR A 86 3.01 -18.18 -16.97
N LEU A 87 3.00 -19.51 -16.80
CA LEU A 87 2.09 -20.17 -15.88
C LEU A 87 2.33 -19.71 -14.43
N MET A 88 3.61 -19.68 -14.02
CA MET A 88 3.99 -19.18 -12.70
C MET A 88 3.61 -17.71 -12.51
N TYR A 89 3.80 -16.88 -13.54
CA TYR A 89 3.34 -15.50 -13.53
C TYR A 89 1.83 -15.38 -13.28
N GLN A 90 1.00 -16.12 -14.03
CA GLN A 90 -0.46 -16.07 -13.89
C GLN A 90 -0.94 -16.49 -12.49
N HIS A 91 -0.29 -17.49 -11.90
CA HIS A 91 -0.65 -17.94 -10.56
C HIS A 91 -0.07 -17.04 -9.46
N THR A 92 1.10 -16.42 -9.66
CA THR A 92 1.76 -15.62 -8.62
C THR A 92 1.22 -14.20 -8.53
N MET A 93 0.95 -13.55 -9.68
CA MET A 93 0.53 -12.14 -9.71
C MET A 93 -0.74 -11.83 -8.89
N PRO A 94 -1.79 -12.67 -8.88
CA PRO A 94 -2.97 -12.42 -8.05
C PRO A 94 -2.66 -12.35 -6.55
N TYR A 95 -1.78 -13.21 -6.04
CA TYR A 95 -1.39 -13.18 -4.62
C TYR A 95 -0.44 -12.03 -4.33
N LEU A 96 0.50 -11.74 -5.25
CA LEU A 96 1.43 -10.63 -5.09
C LEU A 96 0.72 -9.27 -5.09
N LEU A 97 -0.27 -9.11 -5.96
CA LEU A 97 -1.04 -7.85 -6.07
C LEU A 97 -2.16 -7.74 -5.05
N HIS A 98 -2.50 -8.80 -4.32
CA HIS A 98 -3.55 -8.75 -3.30
C HIS A 98 -3.31 -7.61 -2.30
N THR A 99 -2.06 -7.46 -1.85
CA THR A 99 -1.64 -6.41 -0.93
C THR A 99 -0.48 -5.64 -1.54
N VAL A 100 -0.73 -4.40 -1.96
CA VAL A 100 0.27 -3.50 -2.52
C VAL A 100 0.70 -2.50 -1.46
N VAL A 101 1.99 -2.47 -1.16
CA VAL A 101 2.60 -1.54 -0.19
C VAL A 101 3.70 -0.78 -0.90
N LEU A 102 3.55 0.54 -1.03
CA LEU A 102 4.43 1.44 -1.76
C LEU A 102 5.13 2.35 -0.75
N ASN A 103 6.37 2.02 -0.43
CA ASN A 103 7.10 2.66 0.67
C ASN A 103 7.87 3.91 0.26
N SER A 104 8.01 4.18 -1.04
CA SER A 104 8.71 5.36 -1.55
C SER A 104 7.90 6.04 -2.65
N GLU A 105 8.16 7.33 -2.85
CA GLU A 105 7.60 8.12 -3.96
C GLU A 105 7.98 7.52 -5.33
N VAL A 106 9.18 6.91 -5.41
CA VAL A 106 9.67 6.20 -6.61
C VAL A 106 8.83 4.96 -6.90
N ASP A 107 8.56 4.12 -5.89
CA ASP A 107 7.74 2.92 -6.05
C ASP A 107 6.31 3.29 -6.48
N LEU A 108 5.77 4.34 -5.88
CA LEU A 108 4.46 4.88 -6.23
C LEU A 108 4.40 5.36 -7.69
N GLY A 109 5.40 6.13 -8.12
CA GLY A 109 5.51 6.60 -9.50
C GLY A 109 5.64 5.44 -10.50
N LEU A 110 6.45 4.42 -10.19
CA LEU A 110 6.59 3.22 -11.03
C LEU A 110 5.29 2.41 -11.11
N PHE A 111 4.57 2.28 -10.00
CA PHE A 111 3.29 1.58 -9.95
C PHE A 111 2.22 2.31 -10.77
N ALA A 112 2.08 3.63 -10.59
CA ALA A 112 1.16 4.46 -11.38
C ALA A 112 1.48 4.40 -12.89
N ARG A 113 2.76 4.52 -13.27
CA ARG A 113 3.21 4.37 -14.67
C ARG A 113 2.86 2.98 -15.22
N THR A 114 3.04 1.93 -14.43
CA THR A 114 2.72 0.55 -14.85
C THR A 114 1.23 0.38 -15.13
N ILE A 115 0.37 0.89 -14.24
CA ILE A 115 -1.09 0.86 -14.43
C ILE A 115 -1.48 1.64 -15.68
N ARG A 116 -0.91 2.84 -15.87
CA ARG A 116 -1.13 3.64 -17.07
C ARG A 116 -0.75 2.90 -18.35
N TYR A 117 0.42 2.24 -18.40
CA TYR A 117 0.83 1.45 -19.56
C TYR A 117 -0.08 0.26 -19.86
N GLN A 118 -0.65 -0.36 -18.82
CA GLN A 118 -1.65 -1.42 -18.96
C GLN A 118 -2.94 -0.90 -19.57
N HIS A 119 -3.46 0.24 -19.08
CA HIS A 119 -4.65 0.90 -19.62
C HIS A 119 -4.46 1.33 -21.08
N GLN A 120 -3.29 1.89 -21.41
CA GLN A 120 -2.94 2.29 -22.78
C GLN A 120 -2.65 1.10 -23.70
N ARG A 121 -2.83 -0.13 -23.22
CA ARG A 121 -2.65 -1.38 -23.99
C ARG A 121 -1.23 -1.55 -24.57
N GLN A 122 -0.25 -0.85 -24.02
CA GLN A 122 1.15 -0.90 -24.44
C GLN A 122 1.87 -2.18 -23.95
N VAL A 123 1.25 -2.90 -23.02
CA VAL A 123 1.75 -4.19 -22.52
C VAL A 123 1.23 -5.35 -23.39
N PRO A 124 2.08 -6.34 -23.74
CA PRO A 124 1.66 -7.54 -24.46
C PRO A 124 0.50 -8.24 -23.77
N ARG A 125 -0.49 -8.73 -24.53
CA ARG A 125 -1.72 -9.36 -23.98
C ARG A 125 -1.46 -10.40 -22.90
N ARG A 126 -0.38 -11.19 -23.05
CA ARG A 126 0.02 -12.22 -22.08
C ARG A 126 0.42 -11.66 -20.71
N LEU A 127 0.92 -10.43 -20.62
CA LEU A 127 1.35 -9.81 -19.35
C LEU A 127 0.32 -8.80 -18.82
N ARG A 128 -0.90 -8.83 -19.35
CA ARG A 128 -1.95 -7.93 -18.88
C ARG A 128 -2.57 -8.44 -17.60
N LEU A 129 -2.75 -7.51 -16.67
CA LEU A 129 -3.34 -7.78 -15.37
C LEU A 129 -4.49 -6.81 -15.14
N ASP A 130 -5.59 -7.32 -14.59
CA ASP A 130 -6.72 -6.50 -14.16
C ASP A 130 -6.45 -5.99 -12.73
N TYR A 131 -5.57 -5.00 -12.61
CA TYR A 131 -5.17 -4.41 -11.32
C TYR A 131 -6.36 -4.07 -10.42
N PRO A 132 -7.43 -3.41 -10.91
CA PRO A 132 -8.62 -3.12 -10.10
C PRO A 132 -9.32 -4.35 -9.48
N SER A 133 -9.15 -5.55 -10.04
CA SER A 133 -9.72 -6.79 -9.49
C SER A 133 -8.78 -7.53 -8.53
N LEU A 134 -7.46 -7.34 -8.73
CA LEU A 134 -6.41 -8.07 -8.02
C LEU A 134 -5.97 -7.33 -6.75
N VAL A 135 -5.93 -5.99 -6.78
CA VAL A 135 -5.54 -5.18 -5.63
C VAL A 135 -6.69 -5.08 -4.64
N ARG A 136 -6.52 -5.74 -3.49
CA ARG A 136 -7.50 -5.71 -2.38
C ARG A 136 -7.09 -4.76 -1.28
N ARG A 137 -5.79 -4.66 -1.01
CA ARG A 137 -5.24 -3.75 -0.02
C ARG A 137 -4.21 -2.85 -0.68
N PHE A 138 -4.34 -1.55 -0.50
CA PHE A 138 -3.40 -0.58 -1.04
C PHE A 138 -2.85 0.31 0.06
N TRP A 139 -1.53 0.36 0.21
CA TRP A 139 -0.86 1.23 1.16
C TRP A 139 0.21 2.06 0.47
N CYS A 140 0.29 3.32 0.84
CA CYS A 140 1.38 4.20 0.45
C CYS A 140 1.96 4.86 1.70
N SER A 141 3.28 4.79 1.86
CA SER A 141 3.97 5.32 3.04
C SER A 141 4.56 6.70 2.76
N GLU A 142 5.21 6.88 1.61
CA GLU A 142 5.81 8.16 1.22
C GLU A 142 5.13 8.66 -0.05
N SER A 143 4.37 9.74 0.09
CA SER A 143 3.74 10.44 -1.02
C SER A 143 3.65 11.92 -0.65
N TYR A 144 4.67 12.68 -1.02
CA TYR A 144 4.70 14.11 -0.79
C TYR A 144 3.98 14.83 -1.92
N GLU A 145 3.15 15.81 -1.58
CA GLU A 145 2.53 16.68 -2.57
C GLU A 145 3.63 17.40 -3.35
N ALA A 146 3.65 17.23 -4.68
CA ALA A 146 4.61 17.91 -5.53
C ALA A 146 4.39 19.41 -5.40
N ILE A 147 5.31 20.09 -4.70
CA ILE A 147 5.38 21.55 -4.73
C ILE A 147 5.58 21.92 -6.21
N ILE A 148 4.78 22.87 -6.69
CA ILE A 148 4.52 23.25 -8.10
C ILE A 148 5.79 23.40 -8.97
N ASP A 149 6.98 23.50 -8.37
CA ASP A 149 8.28 23.60 -9.04
C ASP A 149 8.98 22.26 -9.39
N ARG A 150 8.43 21.10 -9.03
CA ARG A 150 8.99 19.81 -9.48
C ARG A 150 8.51 19.51 -10.90
N ASN A 151 9.41 19.57 -11.88
CA ASN A 151 9.21 19.28 -13.32
C ASN A 151 8.62 17.89 -13.67
N GLU A 152 8.26 17.07 -12.69
CA GLU A 152 7.68 15.74 -12.89
C GLU A 152 6.29 15.68 -12.24
N TYR A 153 5.29 16.29 -12.89
CA TYR A 153 3.90 16.06 -12.53
C TYR A 153 3.56 14.58 -12.75
N ILE A 154 3.43 13.81 -11.67
CA ILE A 154 2.97 12.43 -11.74
C ILE A 154 1.45 12.45 -11.72
N ASP A 155 0.86 12.10 -12.86
CA ASP A 155 -0.59 11.94 -12.98
C ASP A 155 -1.05 10.66 -12.25
N TYR A 156 -1.63 10.85 -11.05
CA TYR A 156 -2.19 9.78 -10.22
C TYR A 156 -3.62 9.39 -10.61
N SER A 157 -4.22 10.00 -11.63
CA SER A 157 -5.57 9.65 -12.13
C SER A 157 -5.68 8.15 -12.45
N SER A 158 -4.60 7.57 -12.98
CA SER A 158 -4.52 6.14 -13.29
C SER A 158 -4.70 5.22 -12.08
N LEU A 159 -4.43 5.69 -10.86
CA LEU A 159 -4.61 4.92 -9.63
C LEU A 159 -6.07 4.85 -9.19
N TYR A 160 -6.93 5.75 -9.68
CA TYR A 160 -8.32 5.85 -9.23
C TYR A 160 -9.06 4.52 -9.27
N GLN A 161 -9.01 3.81 -10.41
CA GLN A 161 -9.72 2.54 -10.57
C GLN A 161 -9.21 1.44 -9.62
N VAL A 162 -7.95 1.50 -9.23
CA VAL A 162 -7.34 0.55 -8.30
C VAL A 162 -7.77 0.87 -6.88
N ILE A 163 -7.62 2.12 -6.47
CA ILE A 163 -7.95 2.59 -5.11
C ILE A 163 -9.47 2.49 -4.86
N SER A 164 -10.30 2.85 -5.84
CA SER A 164 -11.76 2.83 -5.69
C SER A 164 -12.33 1.42 -5.52
N ARG A 165 -11.63 0.39 -6.04
CA ARG A 165 -12.04 -1.02 -5.94
C ARG A 165 -11.35 -1.82 -4.84
N ALA A 166 -10.26 -1.30 -4.28
CA ALA A 166 -9.61 -1.91 -3.13
C ALA A 166 -10.61 -2.07 -1.97
N GLU A 167 -10.47 -3.15 -1.20
CA GLU A 167 -11.27 -3.39 0.00
C GLU A 167 -10.86 -2.44 1.12
N SER A 168 -9.56 -2.19 1.23
CA SER A 168 -8.97 -1.25 2.16
C SER A 168 -7.83 -0.46 1.54
N ILE A 169 -7.72 0.78 1.98
CA ILE A 169 -6.60 1.64 1.63
C ILE A 169 -6.02 2.26 2.89
N GLY A 170 -4.75 2.63 2.82
CA GLY A 170 -4.21 3.58 3.76
C GLY A 170 -3.01 4.34 3.26
N MET A 171 -2.80 5.49 3.91
CA MET A 171 -1.81 6.47 3.50
C MET A 171 -1.58 7.49 4.61
N PRO A 172 -0.45 8.19 4.60
CA PRO A 172 -0.28 9.37 5.43
C PRO A 172 -1.23 10.50 5.00
N PHE A 173 -1.54 11.40 5.92
CA PHE A 173 -2.33 12.59 5.60
C PHE A 173 -1.69 13.47 4.53
N TYR A 174 -0.36 13.52 4.44
CA TYR A 174 0.33 14.26 3.39
C TYR A 174 0.21 13.59 2.01
N GLY A 175 -0.09 12.28 1.97
CA GLY A 175 -0.41 11.50 0.77
C GLY A 175 -1.87 11.59 0.32
N THR A 176 -2.72 12.39 1.00
CA THR A 176 -4.14 12.56 0.60
C THR A 176 -4.31 13.15 -0.80
N HIS A 177 -3.27 13.72 -1.37
CA HIS A 177 -3.26 14.18 -2.76
C HIS A 177 -3.45 13.06 -3.78
N LEU A 178 -3.08 11.82 -3.45
CA LEU A 178 -3.40 10.67 -4.29
C LEU A 178 -4.91 10.47 -4.42
N LEU A 179 -5.64 10.68 -3.31
CA LEU A 179 -7.09 10.55 -3.29
C LEU A 179 -7.76 11.67 -4.05
N TYR A 180 -7.46 12.94 -3.74
CA TYR A 180 -8.18 14.03 -4.39
C TYR A 180 -7.82 14.15 -5.89
N ASN A 181 -6.58 13.81 -6.30
CA ASN A 181 -6.22 13.77 -7.73
C ASN A 181 -6.96 12.64 -8.46
N GLY A 182 -7.04 11.44 -7.85
CA GLY A 182 -7.81 10.34 -8.42
C GLY A 182 -9.31 10.65 -8.49
N LEU A 183 -9.87 11.23 -7.42
CA LEU A 183 -11.28 11.59 -7.33
C LEU A 183 -11.67 12.72 -8.31
N ALA A 184 -10.76 13.67 -8.56
CA ALA A 184 -10.98 14.76 -9.50
C ALA A 184 -10.64 14.39 -10.96
N SER A 185 -10.25 13.14 -11.24
CA SER A 185 -9.84 12.72 -12.58
C SER A 185 -11.00 12.54 -13.55
N ASP A 186 -10.72 12.75 -14.85
CA ASP A 186 -11.69 12.51 -15.92
C ASP A 186 -12.15 11.06 -15.93
N GLY A 187 -13.45 10.85 -15.66
CA GLY A 187 -14.08 9.52 -15.60
C GLY A 187 -14.19 8.92 -14.20
N ALA A 188 -13.75 9.64 -13.16
CA ALA A 188 -14.08 9.29 -11.78
C ALA A 188 -15.58 9.46 -11.52
N ASN A 189 -16.23 8.47 -10.90
CA ASN A 189 -17.63 8.55 -10.52
C ASN A 189 -17.86 7.88 -9.15
N PRO A 190 -17.40 8.54 -8.06
CA PRO A 190 -17.39 7.93 -6.73
C PRO A 190 -18.79 7.58 -6.21
N ASP A 191 -19.84 8.15 -6.78
CA ASP A 191 -21.21 7.75 -6.49
C ASP A 191 -21.51 6.31 -6.89
N ASN A 192 -20.97 5.87 -8.03
CA ASN A 192 -21.30 4.60 -8.65
C ASN A 192 -20.19 3.54 -8.55
N ASP A 193 -18.92 3.95 -8.65
CA ASP A 193 -17.80 3.01 -8.76
C ASP A 193 -16.99 2.83 -7.47
N TRP A 194 -17.14 3.73 -6.49
CA TRP A 194 -16.38 3.66 -5.23
C TRP A 194 -16.88 2.53 -4.34
N LYS A 195 -16.03 1.50 -4.22
CA LYS A 195 -16.28 0.30 -3.42
C LYS A 195 -15.43 0.23 -2.16
N CYS A 196 -14.31 0.95 -2.08
CA CYS A 196 -13.48 0.96 -0.88
C CYS A 196 -14.24 1.50 0.34
N ARG A 197 -14.29 0.70 1.40
CA ARG A 197 -15.06 1.02 2.63
C ARG A 197 -14.19 1.21 3.86
N ARG A 198 -12.92 0.81 3.79
CA ARG A 198 -12.01 0.81 4.94
C ARG A 198 -10.80 1.68 4.64
N VAL A 199 -10.58 2.68 5.47
CA VAL A 199 -9.54 3.69 5.25
C VAL A 199 -8.72 3.84 6.52
N ALA A 200 -7.41 3.83 6.36
CA ALA A 200 -6.46 4.14 7.42
C ALA A 200 -5.65 5.38 7.05
N PHE A 201 -5.68 6.41 7.90
CA PHE A 201 -4.80 7.57 7.77
C PHE A 201 -3.73 7.57 8.83
N GLU A 202 -2.54 8.02 8.48
CA GLU A 202 -1.44 8.19 9.42
C GLU A 202 -0.80 9.58 9.41
N GLY A 203 -0.02 9.86 10.44
CA GLY A 203 0.84 11.03 10.52
C GLY A 203 0.28 12.16 11.39
N ARG A 204 1.11 13.19 11.58
CA ARG A 204 0.87 14.29 12.53
C ARG A 204 -0.06 15.37 12.00
N PHE A 205 -0.10 15.55 10.68
CA PHE A 205 -0.72 16.70 10.05
C PHE A 205 -2.08 16.32 9.49
N ILE A 206 -3.10 16.28 10.35
CA ILE A 206 -4.46 15.95 9.95
C ILE A 206 -5.00 17.04 9.02
N ARG A 207 -5.25 16.69 7.75
CA ARG A 207 -5.73 17.62 6.71
C ARG A 207 -7.01 17.09 6.08
N TRP A 208 -8.15 17.47 6.65
CA TRP A 208 -9.47 17.11 6.10
C TRP A 208 -9.91 18.00 4.95
N LYS A 209 -9.43 19.25 4.88
CA LYS A 209 -9.90 20.24 3.90
C LYS A 209 -9.88 19.71 2.45
N PRO A 210 -8.79 19.11 1.94
CA PRO A 210 -8.74 18.66 0.54
C PRO A 210 -9.81 17.65 0.15
N ILE A 211 -10.25 16.80 1.09
CA ILE A 211 -11.27 15.77 0.86
C ILE A 211 -12.67 16.18 1.33
N THR A 212 -12.80 17.30 2.04
CA THR A 212 -14.10 17.84 2.49
C THR A 212 -14.58 19.02 1.64
N SER A 213 -13.69 19.66 0.89
CA SER A 213 -14.02 20.85 0.09
C SER A 213 -14.57 20.54 -1.30
N SER A 214 -14.55 19.28 -1.74
CA SER A 214 -15.08 18.87 -3.05
C SER A 214 -16.26 17.91 -2.89
N TYR A 215 -17.11 17.85 -3.92
CA TYR A 215 -18.24 16.93 -3.98
C TYR A 215 -17.77 15.47 -3.98
N GLU A 216 -16.74 15.18 -4.76
CA GLU A 216 -16.16 13.84 -4.94
C GLU A 216 -15.53 13.36 -3.63
N GLY A 217 -14.81 14.24 -2.92
CA GLY A 217 -14.24 13.97 -1.61
C GLY A 217 -15.31 13.71 -0.55
N ALA A 218 -16.36 14.53 -0.50
CA ALA A 218 -17.49 14.32 0.41
C ALA A 218 -18.23 13.01 0.12
N THR A 219 -18.39 12.66 -1.16
CA THR A 219 -18.98 11.40 -1.62
C THR A 219 -18.13 10.20 -1.19
N PHE A 220 -16.82 10.28 -1.36
CA PHE A 220 -15.87 9.30 -0.84
C PHE A 220 -16.04 9.12 0.68
N LEU A 221 -16.01 10.20 1.45
CA LEU A 221 -16.15 10.16 2.91
C LEU A 221 -17.48 9.53 3.35
N LYS A 222 -18.57 9.86 2.66
CA LYS A 222 -19.89 9.26 2.88
C LYS A 222 -19.89 7.75 2.69
N LYS A 223 -19.04 7.21 1.81
CA LYS A 223 -18.97 5.78 1.48
C LYS A 223 -18.14 4.96 2.48
N ILE A 224 -17.31 5.59 3.31
CA ILE A 224 -16.47 4.90 4.30
C ILE A 224 -17.34 4.29 5.40
N THR A 225 -16.98 3.08 5.83
CA THR A 225 -17.60 2.39 6.97
C THR A 225 -16.62 2.14 8.10
N HIS A 226 -15.32 2.06 7.81
CA HIS A 226 -14.26 1.87 8.79
C HIS A 226 -13.19 2.93 8.60
N LEU A 227 -12.92 3.70 9.65
CA LEU A 227 -11.84 4.66 9.71
C LEU A 227 -10.84 4.23 10.80
N SER A 228 -9.57 4.11 10.44
CA SER A 228 -8.48 3.99 11.42
C SER A 228 -7.56 5.22 11.32
N MET A 229 -7.18 5.77 12.46
CA MET A 229 -6.33 6.95 12.54
C MET A 229 -5.10 6.62 13.36
N TRP A 230 -3.93 6.63 12.72
CA TRP A 230 -2.63 6.36 13.32
C TRP A 230 -1.87 7.66 13.56
N VAL A 231 -2.21 8.36 14.65
CA VAL A 231 -1.63 9.67 14.97
C VAL A 231 -0.55 9.52 16.06
N PRO A 232 0.73 9.79 15.75
CA PRO A 232 1.89 9.45 16.59
C PRO A 232 2.04 10.21 17.91
N TYR A 233 1.56 11.46 17.98
CA TYR A 233 1.90 12.38 19.06
C TYR A 233 0.68 13.08 19.60
N HIS A 234 0.51 13.02 20.92
CA HIS A 234 -0.35 13.95 21.66
C HIS A 234 0.55 14.72 22.61
N ASN A 235 0.32 16.02 22.72
CA ASN A 235 0.93 16.80 23.80
C ASN A 235 0.26 16.37 25.11
N LEU A 236 0.82 15.35 25.77
CA LEU A 236 0.27 14.77 27.00
C LEU A 236 0.63 15.60 28.26
N ALA A 237 1.11 16.83 28.09
CA ALA A 237 1.70 17.63 29.18
C ALA A 237 0.76 17.96 30.36
N SER A 238 -0.54 17.65 30.28
CA SER A 238 -1.53 18.07 31.29
C SER A 238 -2.49 16.99 31.78
N ILE A 239 -2.19 15.69 31.62
CA ILE A 239 -3.19 14.63 31.87
C ILE A 239 -2.92 13.85 33.18
N SER A 240 -3.97 13.76 34.00
CA SER A 240 -4.05 12.94 35.20
C SER A 240 -3.85 11.44 34.87
N PRO A 241 -3.11 10.65 35.67
CA PRO A 241 -2.82 9.23 35.42
C PRO A 241 -4.01 8.28 35.20
N GLN A 242 -5.22 8.73 35.55
CA GLN A 242 -6.42 7.88 35.59
C GLN A 242 -7.37 8.15 34.43
N GLU A 243 -7.12 9.20 33.65
CA GLU A 243 -7.92 9.53 32.47
C GLU A 243 -7.13 9.08 31.25
N TYR A 244 -7.70 8.21 30.43
CA TYR A 244 -7.26 7.97 29.06
C TYR A 244 -8.01 8.98 28.18
N PRO A 245 -7.59 10.25 28.06
CA PRO A 245 -8.40 11.19 27.34
C PRO A 245 -8.35 10.83 25.87
N VAL A 246 -9.52 10.78 25.27
CA VAL A 246 -9.64 10.86 23.83
C VAL A 246 -8.83 12.07 23.37
N ALA A 247 -7.96 11.85 22.39
CA ALA A 247 -7.12 12.90 21.88
C ALA A 247 -7.94 14.05 21.27
N ALA A 248 -7.52 15.30 21.51
CA ALA A 248 -8.29 16.49 21.12
C ALA A 248 -8.62 16.53 19.61
N TRP A 249 -7.73 16.03 18.76
CA TRP A 249 -7.90 15.99 17.30
C TRP A 249 -9.08 15.12 16.84
N VAL A 250 -9.60 14.22 17.68
CA VAL A 250 -10.80 13.44 17.34
C VAL A 250 -11.99 14.36 17.09
N LYS A 251 -12.02 15.54 17.74
CA LYS A 251 -13.07 16.56 17.54
C LYS A 251 -13.06 17.17 16.15
N ASP A 252 -11.91 17.13 15.47
CA ASP A 252 -11.68 17.70 14.15
C ASP A 252 -12.05 16.74 13.01
N ILE A 253 -12.37 15.48 13.33
CA ILE A 253 -12.82 14.51 12.33
C ILE A 253 -14.21 14.92 11.82
N PRO A 254 -14.43 14.99 10.50
CA PRO A 254 -15.69 15.41 9.91
C PRO A 254 -16.73 14.27 9.91
N PHE A 255 -17.05 13.73 11.10
CA PHE A 255 -18.00 12.63 11.27
C PHE A 255 -19.35 12.91 10.60
N HIS A 256 -19.79 14.17 10.60
CA HIS A 256 -21.04 14.63 9.99
C HIS A 256 -21.14 14.32 8.48
N ILE A 257 -20.03 14.18 7.77
CA ILE A 257 -19.99 13.81 6.34
C ILE A 257 -19.96 12.29 6.16
N MET A 258 -19.40 11.56 7.12
CA MET A 258 -19.20 10.11 7.07
C MET A 258 -20.46 9.34 7.51
N THR A 259 -21.58 9.53 6.81
CA THR A 259 -22.89 9.00 7.25
C THR A 259 -23.01 7.47 7.27
N ASN A 260 -22.07 6.74 6.65
CA ASN A 260 -22.02 5.28 6.69
C ASN A 260 -20.96 4.74 7.65
N LEU A 261 -20.28 5.60 8.40
CA LEU A 261 -19.25 5.18 9.34
C LEU A 261 -19.86 4.26 10.40
N ARG A 262 -19.26 3.10 10.61
CA ARG A 262 -19.68 2.13 11.63
C ARG A 262 -18.58 1.88 12.65
N HIS A 263 -17.34 2.10 12.24
CA HIS A 263 -16.17 1.79 13.03
C HIS A 263 -15.15 2.94 12.95
N PHE A 264 -14.66 3.33 14.11
CA PHE A 264 -13.58 4.30 14.25
C PHE A 264 -12.55 3.79 15.25
N SER A 265 -11.29 3.74 14.85
CA SER A 265 -10.20 3.28 15.71
C SER A 265 -9.00 4.21 15.71
N PHE A 266 -8.35 4.31 16.85
CA PHE A 266 -7.09 5.05 17.00
C PHE A 266 -6.27 4.49 18.19
N PRO A 267 -4.93 4.64 18.19
CA PRO A 267 -4.11 4.20 19.31
C PRO A 267 -4.36 5.08 20.54
N LEU A 268 -4.67 4.45 21.68
CA LEU A 268 -4.61 5.09 22.98
C LEU A 268 -3.13 5.28 23.33
N LEU A 269 -2.68 6.53 23.37
CA LEU A 269 -1.32 6.83 23.82
C LEU A 269 -1.21 6.67 25.34
N MET A 270 -0.18 5.96 25.77
CA MET A 270 0.29 6.00 27.16
C MET A 270 1.41 7.04 27.28
N ASP A 271 1.46 7.76 28.40
CA ASP A 271 2.47 8.79 28.66
C ASP A 271 3.89 8.21 28.61
N ARG A 272 4.65 8.63 27.59
CA ARG A 272 6.04 8.22 27.33
C ARG A 272 6.95 8.50 28.53
N ARG A 273 6.72 9.59 29.27
CA ARG A 273 7.56 9.99 30.42
C ARG A 273 7.35 9.11 31.66
N ARG A 274 6.21 8.43 31.78
CA ARG A 274 5.87 7.59 32.94
C ARG A 274 6.28 6.13 32.77
N HIS A 275 6.78 5.74 31.60
CA HIS A 275 7.27 4.39 31.32
C HIS A 275 8.76 4.36 30.94
N GLU A 276 9.43 5.51 30.93
CA GLU A 276 10.90 5.63 30.86
C GLU A 276 11.58 5.35 32.22
N GLY A 277 11.12 4.31 32.91
CA GLY A 277 12.07 3.39 33.53
C GLY A 277 12.66 2.52 32.40
N LEU A 278 13.89 2.06 32.53
CA LEU A 278 14.68 1.36 31.51
C LEU A 278 14.09 0.05 30.92
N ARG A 279 12.80 -0.27 31.08
CA ARG A 279 12.20 -1.51 30.57
C ARG A 279 10.77 -1.34 30.06
N LYS A 280 10.65 -1.61 28.75
CA LYS A 280 9.46 -2.06 28.00
C LYS A 280 8.33 -1.03 27.86
N ILE A 281 8.29 -0.41 26.69
CA ILE A 281 7.10 0.25 26.17
C ILE A 281 5.96 -0.78 26.20
N GLY A 282 4.94 -0.55 27.03
CA GLY A 282 3.74 -1.39 27.07
C GLY A 282 3.03 -1.38 25.73
N TYR A 283 2.46 -2.54 25.34
CA TYR A 283 1.75 -2.68 24.07
C TYR A 283 0.70 -1.57 23.91
N LEU A 284 0.85 -0.82 22.82
CA LEU A 284 -0.15 0.15 22.40
C LEU A 284 -1.51 -0.55 22.30
N THR A 285 -2.52 0.07 22.89
CA THR A 285 -3.89 -0.41 22.85
C THR A 285 -4.65 0.49 21.89
N MET A 286 -5.41 -0.06 20.96
CA MET A 286 -6.32 0.74 20.15
C MET A 286 -7.65 0.91 20.86
N ALA A 287 -8.12 2.15 20.94
CA ALA A 287 -9.52 2.43 21.18
C ALA A 287 -10.29 2.18 19.90
N VAL A 288 -11.40 1.47 20.04
CA VAL A 288 -12.32 1.12 18.96
C VAL A 288 -13.71 1.59 19.36
N TYR A 289 -14.28 2.50 18.59
CA TYR A 289 -15.66 2.94 18.69
C TYR A 289 -16.49 2.27 17.60
N GLN A 290 -17.70 1.87 17.98
CA GLN A 290 -18.58 1.13 17.09
C GLN A 290 -20.02 1.59 17.23
N ALA A 291 -20.69 1.78 16.09
CA ALA A 291 -22.13 2.03 16.08
C ALA A 291 -22.91 0.76 16.50
N PRO A 292 -23.89 0.87 17.42
CA PRO A 292 -24.75 -0.24 17.82
C PRO A 292 -25.42 -0.90 16.62
N HIS A 293 -25.50 -2.23 16.66
CA HIS A 293 -26.12 -2.97 15.57
C HIS A 293 -27.62 -2.61 15.46
N GLY A 294 -28.10 -2.35 14.25
CA GLY A 294 -29.52 -2.09 13.97
C GLY A 294 -30.00 -0.67 14.27
N GLN A 295 -29.16 0.21 14.82
CA GLN A 295 -29.51 1.62 15.01
C GLN A 295 -29.14 2.45 13.77
N ALA A 296 -29.98 3.43 13.45
CA ALA A 296 -29.64 4.44 12.46
C ALA A 296 -28.38 5.18 12.92
N PHE A 297 -27.34 5.19 12.09
CA PHE A 297 -26.11 5.91 12.41
C PHE A 297 -26.41 7.40 12.56
N ASN A 298 -26.09 7.95 13.73
CA ASN A 298 -26.13 9.39 13.98
C ASN A 298 -24.69 9.90 14.14
N PRO A 299 -24.20 10.72 13.18
CA PRO A 299 -22.87 11.31 13.26
C PRO A 299 -22.59 12.11 14.54
N VAL A 300 -23.62 12.78 15.08
CA VAL A 300 -23.51 13.58 16.31
C VAL A 300 -23.25 12.64 17.48
N THR A 301 -24.09 11.61 17.62
CA THR A 301 -23.94 10.60 18.67
C THR A 301 -22.60 9.87 18.57
N PHE A 302 -22.16 9.54 17.35
CA PHE A 302 -20.87 8.90 17.14
C PHE A 302 -19.69 9.79 17.52
N LYS A 303 -19.77 11.09 17.22
CA LYS A 303 -18.79 12.09 17.67
C LYS A 303 -18.77 12.17 19.21
N ASP A 304 -19.94 12.21 19.84
CA ASP A 304 -20.05 12.29 21.29
C ASP A 304 -19.44 11.04 21.96
N TRP A 305 -19.69 9.86 21.40
CA TRP A 305 -19.05 8.61 21.83
C TRP A 305 -17.54 8.69 21.68
N ALA A 306 -17.07 9.01 20.47
CA ALA A 306 -15.67 9.04 20.13
C ALA A 306 -14.88 10.07 20.96
N THR A 307 -15.54 11.11 21.48
CA THR A 307 -14.95 12.19 22.28
C THR A 307 -15.25 12.11 23.78
N SER A 308 -16.00 11.09 24.22
CA SER A 308 -16.35 10.89 25.62
C SER A 308 -15.14 10.45 26.45
N ALA A 309 -15.02 10.97 27.67
CA ALA A 309 -14.08 10.46 28.66
C ALA A 309 -14.44 9.03 29.11
N GLU A 310 -15.72 8.65 29.01
CA GLU A 310 -16.22 7.30 29.31
C GLU A 310 -16.03 6.35 28.12
N PHE A 311 -14.81 6.26 27.57
CA PHE A 311 -14.56 5.43 26.38
C PHE A 311 -15.04 3.99 26.55
N GLN A 312 -15.04 3.45 27.78
CA GLN A 312 -15.47 2.07 28.08
C GLN A 312 -16.95 1.81 27.81
N LYS A 313 -17.78 2.86 27.81
CA LYS A 313 -19.22 2.75 27.63
C LYS A 313 -19.62 2.52 26.17
N TYR A 314 -18.89 3.16 25.24
CA TYR A 314 -19.22 3.18 23.81
C TYR A 314 -18.12 2.60 22.92
N GLY A 315 -16.91 2.52 23.44
CA GLY A 315 -15.73 1.98 22.78
C GLY A 315 -15.12 0.81 23.55
N ARG A 316 -14.11 0.20 22.94
CA ARG A 316 -13.40 -0.97 23.44
C ARG A 316 -11.91 -0.82 23.24
N GLN A 317 -11.17 -1.55 24.05
CA GLN A 317 -9.71 -1.64 23.94
C GLN A 317 -9.33 -2.93 23.24
N VAL A 318 -8.60 -2.81 22.13
CA VAL A 318 -7.98 -3.94 21.45
C VAL A 318 -6.46 -3.81 21.60
N LYS A 319 -5.83 -4.81 22.22
CA LYS A 319 -4.37 -4.82 22.37
C LYS A 319 -3.73 -5.06 21.01
N LEU A 320 -2.72 -4.26 20.65
CA LEU A 320 -1.91 -4.51 19.45
C LEU A 320 -0.97 -5.70 19.70
N GLN A 321 -0.83 -6.59 18.71
CA GLN A 321 0.08 -7.73 18.82
C GLN A 321 1.53 -7.30 18.53
N LYS A 322 1.68 -6.37 17.59
CA LYS A 322 2.96 -5.77 17.23
C LYS A 322 2.98 -4.29 17.58
N MET A 323 4.11 -3.84 18.11
CA MET A 323 4.36 -2.41 18.31
C MET A 323 4.48 -1.72 16.94
N PRO A 324 3.69 -0.69 16.66
CA PRO A 324 3.94 0.18 15.52
C PRO A 324 5.35 0.76 15.64
N GLN A 325 6.16 0.50 14.62
CA GLN A 325 7.50 1.05 14.54
C GLN A 325 7.41 2.48 14.03
N LEU A 326 8.19 3.37 14.64
CA LEU A 326 8.38 4.73 14.14
C LEU A 326 9.30 4.65 12.93
N SER A 327 8.93 5.28 11.81
CA SER A 327 9.86 5.44 10.68
C SER A 327 11.16 6.13 11.13
N SER A 328 12.28 5.70 10.56
CA SER A 328 13.59 6.31 10.79
C SER A 328 13.77 7.66 10.08
N SER A 329 12.99 7.92 9.01
CA SER A 329 13.05 9.17 8.24
C SER A 329 12.19 10.29 8.83
N ASP A 330 11.08 9.95 9.48
CA ASP A 330 10.27 10.88 10.27
C ASP A 330 9.68 10.12 11.47
N ALA A 331 10.00 10.58 12.68
CA ALA A 331 9.54 9.96 13.93
C ALA A 331 8.01 9.95 14.11
N GLY A 332 7.23 10.36 13.10
CA GLY A 332 5.77 10.41 13.11
C GLY A 332 5.06 9.40 12.23
N ASP A 333 5.76 8.64 11.40
CA ASP A 333 5.12 7.73 10.46
C ASP A 333 4.94 6.36 11.10
N TRP A 334 3.68 6.02 11.38
CA TRP A 334 3.25 4.76 12.01
C TRP A 334 2.97 3.71 10.95
N THR A 335 3.81 3.72 9.91
CA THR A 335 3.62 2.97 8.67
C THR A 335 3.38 1.49 8.94
N ALA A 336 3.98 1.01 10.03
CA ALA A 336 3.81 -0.31 10.61
C ALA A 336 2.37 -0.72 10.96
N GLY A 337 1.47 0.18 11.37
CA GLY A 337 0.13 -0.20 11.85
C GLY A 337 -0.76 -0.85 10.78
N TYR A 338 -0.62 -0.44 9.53
CA TYR A 338 -1.28 -1.10 8.41
C TYR A 338 -0.37 -2.13 7.76
N VAL A 339 0.92 -1.82 7.61
CA VAL A 339 1.91 -2.70 7.00
C VAL A 339 2.08 -4.02 7.77
N LEU A 340 1.93 -4.01 9.10
CA LEU A 340 1.98 -5.20 9.95
C LEU A 340 0.64 -5.93 10.07
N ASP A 341 -0.36 -5.57 9.24
CA ASP A 341 -1.73 -6.09 9.25
C ASP A 341 -2.50 -5.85 10.59
N GLU A 342 -1.99 -5.00 11.49
CA GLU A 342 -2.68 -4.71 12.77
C GLU A 342 -4.02 -4.03 12.55
N THR A 343 -4.09 -3.07 11.62
CA THR A 343 -5.34 -2.37 11.29
C THR A 343 -6.41 -3.35 10.80
N GLU A 344 -6.04 -4.23 9.88
CA GLU A 344 -6.92 -5.27 9.35
C GLU A 344 -7.34 -6.28 10.42
N ARG A 345 -6.41 -6.66 11.30
CA ARG A 345 -6.69 -7.55 12.42
C ARG A 345 -7.71 -6.93 13.37
N VAL A 346 -7.53 -5.65 13.74
CA VAL A 346 -8.47 -4.91 14.60
C VAL A 346 -9.84 -4.84 13.94
N TRP A 347 -9.92 -4.51 12.65
CA TRP A 347 -11.20 -4.52 11.92
C TRP A 347 -11.87 -5.90 11.91
N LYS A 348 -11.12 -6.97 11.62
CA LYS A 348 -11.65 -8.35 11.62
C LYS A 348 -12.11 -8.81 12.99
N GLU A 349 -11.36 -8.52 14.04
CA GLU A 349 -11.73 -8.87 15.41
C GLU A 349 -13.06 -8.20 15.77
N VAL A 350 -13.22 -6.93 15.41
CA VAL A 350 -14.45 -6.17 15.66
C VAL A 350 -15.62 -6.66 14.81
N ASP A 351 -15.39 -7.00 13.54
CA ASP A 351 -16.40 -7.57 12.65
C ASP A 351 -16.89 -8.95 13.14
N GLN A 352 -15.99 -9.85 13.54
CA GLN A 352 -16.36 -11.18 14.08
C GLN A 352 -17.22 -11.08 15.34
N MET A 353 -16.98 -10.06 16.17
CA MET A 353 -17.78 -9.81 17.36
C MET A 353 -19.21 -9.37 17.02
N LEU A 354 -19.42 -8.69 15.89
CA LEU A 354 -20.76 -8.35 15.42
C LEU A 354 -21.53 -9.59 14.99
N GLU A 355 -20.86 -10.50 14.28
CA GLU A 355 -21.48 -11.73 13.80
C GLU A 355 -21.90 -12.64 14.95
N ARG A 356 -21.11 -12.71 16.03
CA ARG A 356 -21.46 -13.49 17.24
C ARG A 356 -22.60 -12.90 18.09
N ARG A 357 -22.99 -11.65 17.82
CA ARG A 357 -24.11 -10.97 18.52
C ARG A 357 -25.42 -11.04 17.74
N ARG A 358 -25.38 -11.56 16.51
CA ARG A 358 -26.56 -11.98 15.74
C ARG A 358 -26.90 -13.41 16.10
#